data_AF-A0A3R7W6M9-F1
#
_entry.id   AF-A0A3R7W6M9-F1
#
_cell.length_a   1.000
_cell.length_b   1.000
_cell.length_c   1.000
_cell.angle_alpha   90.00
_cell.angle_beta   90.00
_cell.angle_gamma   90.00
#
_symmetry.space_group_name_H-M   'P 1'
#
loop_
_entity.id
_entity.type
_entity.pdbx_description
1 polymer ?
#
loop_
_entity_poly.entity_id
_entity_poly.type
_entity_poly.pdbx_seq_one_letter_code
_entity_poly.pdbx_strand_id
1 'polypeptide(L)'
;MRLTDRDHRPECHVIPFNRPHTEPEVATTTSIAAVIAVTVLHSSTESPEDRLLAILEQSGEVEILDADEALGAYEDAYPELATDPINDNGMLTPL
;
A
#
# COMPACT_ATOMS: atom_id res chain seq x y z
N MET A 1 -39.42 44.17 20.98
CA MET A 1 -38.25 44.04 20.09
C MET A 1 -37.92 42.56 19.97
N ARG A 2 -38.03 41.98 18.76
CA ARG A 2 -37.63 40.59 18.51
C ARG A 2 -36.11 40.58 18.37
N LEU A 3 -35.39 39.99 19.33
CA LEU A 3 -33.97 39.66 19.14
C LEU A 3 -33.91 38.69 17.97
N THR A 4 -33.33 39.14 16.85
CA THR A 4 -33.02 38.25 15.74
C THR A 4 -31.74 37.51 16.06
N ASP A 5 -31.70 36.22 15.76
CA ASP A 5 -30.55 35.29 15.86
C ASP A 5 -29.26 35.81 15.15
N ARG A 6 -29.34 36.94 14.44
CA ARG A 6 -28.21 37.63 13.79
C ARG A 6 -27.22 38.27 14.75
N ASP A 7 -27.56 38.43 16.03
CA ASP A 7 -26.68 39.06 17.03
C ASP A 7 -25.79 38.05 17.80
N HIS A 8 -25.92 36.75 17.54
CA HIS A 8 -24.99 35.75 18.06
C HIS A 8 -23.86 35.54 17.06
N ARG A 9 -22.82 36.37 17.16
CA ARG A 9 -21.51 36.05 16.59
C ARG A 9 -20.74 35.23 17.63
N PRO A 10 -20.71 33.88 17.57
CA PRO A 10 -19.76 33.14 18.37
C PRO A 10 -18.35 33.60 17.98
N GLU A 11 -17.51 33.90 18.97
CA GLU A 11 -16.12 34.27 18.74
C GLU A 11 -15.42 33.12 17.98
N CYS A 12 -14.90 33.41 16.79
CA CYS A 12 -14.20 32.43 15.97
C CYS A 12 -12.88 32.06 16.66
N HIS A 13 -12.81 30.87 17.23
CA HIS A 13 -11.58 30.32 17.80
C HIS A 13 -10.85 29.50 16.74
N VAL A 14 -9.61 29.87 16.42
CA VAL A 14 -8.72 29.07 15.58
C VAL A 14 -8.12 27.98 16.44
N ILE A 15 -8.52 26.73 16.21
CA ILE A 15 -7.90 25.57 16.86
C ILE A 15 -6.58 25.31 16.15
N PRO A 16 -5.41 25.42 16.82
CA PRO A 16 -4.13 25.11 16.19
C PRO A 16 -4.08 23.63 15.85
N PHE A 17 -3.78 23.34 14.59
CA PHE A 17 -3.60 21.97 14.10
C PHE A 17 -2.20 21.50 14.52
N ASN A 18 -2.11 20.83 15.68
CA ASN A 18 -0.89 20.10 16.03
C ASN A 18 -0.82 18.88 15.11
N ARG A 19 0.14 18.86 14.18
CA ARG A 19 0.44 17.63 13.45
C ARG A 19 0.80 16.55 14.49
N PRO A 20 0.15 15.37 14.46
CA PRO A 20 0.61 14.28 15.29
C PRO A 20 2.08 14.03 15.00
N HIS A 21 2.85 13.75 16.05
CA HIS A 21 4.26 13.42 15.93
C HIS A 21 4.34 12.17 15.04
N THR A 22 4.72 12.34 13.78
CA THR A 22 5.08 11.22 12.92
C THR A 22 6.37 10.67 13.50
N GLU A 23 6.26 9.58 14.27
CA GLU A 23 7.38 8.64 14.32
C GLU A 23 7.72 8.28 12.87
N PRO A 24 8.99 8.02 12.52
CA PRO A 24 9.30 7.42 11.24
C PRO A 24 8.65 6.04 11.25
N GLU A 25 7.38 5.97 10.86
CA GLU A 25 6.81 4.75 10.32
C GLU A 25 7.83 4.29 9.29
N VAL A 26 8.42 3.13 9.54
CA VAL A 26 9.09 2.34 8.52
C VAL A 26 8.06 2.29 7.41
N ALA A 27 8.25 3.16 6.41
CA ALA A 27 7.30 3.43 5.37
C ALA A 27 7.32 2.18 4.53
N THR A 28 6.56 1.18 4.97
CA THR A 28 6.36 -0.07 4.28
C THR A 28 6.03 0.37 2.88
N THR A 29 6.92 0.09 1.94
CA THR A 29 6.76 0.50 0.55
C THR A 29 5.45 -0.12 0.05
N THR A 30 4.38 0.62 0.23
CA THR A 30 3.00 0.16 0.14
C THR A 30 2.41 0.72 -1.13
N SER A 31 1.35 0.08 -1.61
CA SER A 31 0.59 0.37 -2.83
C SER A 31 0.40 1.87 -3.15
N ILE A 32 0.50 2.77 -2.16
CA ILE A 32 0.50 4.23 -2.35
C ILE A 32 1.67 4.77 -3.20
N ALA A 33 2.89 4.23 -3.10
CA ALA A 33 4.01 4.67 -3.92
C ALA A 33 3.80 4.30 -5.40
N ALA A 34 3.29 3.10 -5.66
CA ALA A 34 2.86 2.65 -6.99
C ALA A 34 1.75 3.55 -7.56
N VAL A 35 0.74 3.87 -6.73
CA VAL A 35 -0.34 4.78 -7.13
C VAL A 35 0.19 6.18 -7.42
N ILE A 36 1.09 6.75 -6.61
CA ILE A 36 1.67 8.09 -6.83
C ILE A 36 2.55 8.12 -8.09
N ALA A 37 3.38 7.10 -8.33
CA ALA A 37 4.20 7.00 -9.54
C ALA A 37 3.31 6.93 -10.81
N VAL A 38 2.27 6.10 -10.78
CA VAL A 38 1.31 5.92 -11.89
C VAL A 38 0.42 7.14 -12.11
N THR A 39 -0.01 7.83 -11.05
CA THR A 39 -1.05 8.89 -11.16
C THR A 39 -0.53 10.32 -11.05
N VAL A 40 0.56 10.57 -10.30
CA VAL A 40 1.03 11.92 -9.97
C VAL A 40 2.36 12.27 -10.65
N LEU A 41 3.27 11.31 -10.78
CA LEU A 41 4.63 11.57 -11.29
C LEU A 41 4.81 11.24 -12.78
N HIS A 42 3.73 10.93 -13.51
CA HIS A 42 3.83 10.64 -14.94
C HIS A 42 4.31 11.88 -15.70
N SER A 43 5.47 11.77 -16.34
CA SER A 43 5.96 12.69 -17.37
C SER A 43 5.77 12.02 -18.72
N SER A 44 5.40 12.77 -19.77
CA SER A 44 5.32 12.19 -21.13
C SER A 44 6.66 11.68 -21.67
N THR A 45 7.76 11.95 -20.96
CA THR A 45 9.12 11.56 -21.32
C THR A 45 9.61 10.30 -20.61
N GLU A 46 8.86 9.77 -19.65
CA GLU A 46 9.29 8.68 -18.77
C GLU A 46 8.13 7.72 -18.50
N SER A 47 8.37 6.42 -18.59
CA SER A 47 7.36 5.43 -18.24
C SER A 47 7.07 5.49 -16.74
N PRO A 48 5.79 5.55 -16.32
CA PRO A 48 5.44 5.46 -14.91
C PRO A 48 5.92 4.16 -14.25
N GLU A 49 6.02 3.08 -15.04
CA GLU A 49 6.55 1.78 -14.61
C GLU A 49 8.04 1.85 -14.30
N ASP A 50 8.85 2.36 -15.24
CA ASP A 50 10.31 2.53 -15.05
C ASP A 50 10.62 3.42 -13.83
N ARG A 51 9.83 4.48 -13.66
CA ARG A 51 9.98 5.40 -12.53
C ARG A 51 9.62 4.74 -11.20
N LEU A 52 8.60 3.89 -11.19
CA LEU A 52 8.23 3.12 -10.01
C LEU A 52 9.33 2.13 -9.65
N LEU A 53 9.85 1.37 -10.62
CA LEU A 53 10.95 0.45 -10.43
C LEU A 53 12.17 1.15 -9.81
N ALA A 54 12.56 2.32 -10.35
CA ALA A 54 13.67 3.10 -9.81
C ALA A 54 13.45 3.57 -8.36
N ILE A 55 12.21 3.94 -7.99
CA ILE A 55 11.88 4.33 -6.61
C ILE A 55 11.98 3.11 -5.67
N LEU A 56 11.47 1.96 -6.10
CA LEU A 56 11.51 0.72 -5.33
C LEU A 56 12.97 0.24 -5.13
N GLU A 57 13.78 0.25 -6.18
CA GLU A 57 15.21 -0.09 -6.10
C GLU A 57 15.98 0.86 -5.16
N GLN A 58 15.73 2.16 -5.25
CA GLN A 58 16.38 3.16 -4.40
C GLN A 58 16.00 3.02 -2.92
N SER A 59 14.82 2.50 -2.61
CA SER A 59 14.38 2.24 -1.23
C SER A 59 15.17 1.11 -0.57
N GLY A 60 15.65 0.14 -1.36
CA GLY A 60 16.32 -1.07 -0.84
C GLY A 60 15.42 -1.97 0.01
N GLU A 61 14.11 -1.70 0.07
CA GLU A 61 13.15 -2.47 0.88
C GLU A 61 12.57 -3.67 0.13
N VAL A 62 12.65 -3.67 -1.20
CA VAL A 62 12.01 -4.66 -2.07
C VAL A 62 13.01 -5.19 -3.08
N GLU A 63 13.06 -6.51 -3.21
CA GLU A 63 13.73 -7.19 -4.31
C GLU A 63 12.77 -7.30 -5.50
N ILE A 64 13.20 -6.79 -6.66
CA ILE A 64 12.41 -6.83 -7.90
C ILE A 64 13.00 -7.95 -8.75
N LEU A 65 12.22 -9.01 -8.95
CA LEU A 65 12.59 -10.12 -9.81
C LEU A 65 12.06 -9.87 -11.21
N ASP A 66 12.89 -10.16 -12.21
CA ASP A 66 12.39 -10.24 -13.58
C ASP A 66 11.53 -11.50 -13.80
N ALA A 67 10.89 -11.61 -14.96
CA ALA A 67 9.98 -12.72 -15.22
C ALA A 67 10.67 -14.09 -15.23
N ASP A 68 11.93 -14.15 -15.65
CA ASP A 68 12.69 -15.39 -15.75
C ASP A 68 13.22 -15.80 -14.36
N GLU A 69 13.68 -14.84 -13.57
CA GLU A 69 14.08 -15.00 -12.17
C GLU A 69 12.90 -15.41 -11.28
N ALA A 70 11.74 -14.76 -11.46
CA ALA A 70 10.53 -15.11 -10.72
C ALA A 70 10.06 -16.54 -11.04
N LEU A 71 10.18 -16.98 -12.30
CA LEU A 71 9.84 -18.34 -12.69
C LEU A 71 10.80 -19.36 -12.07
N GLY A 72 12.11 -19.08 -12.07
CA GLY A 72 13.11 -19.93 -11.42
C GLY A 72 12.88 -20.04 -9.90
N ALA A 73 12.64 -18.92 -9.23
CA ALA A 73 12.35 -18.89 -7.80
C ALA A 73 11.06 -19.67 -7.46
N TYR A 74 10.06 -19.62 -8.33
CA TYR A 74 8.85 -20.44 -8.18
C TYR A 74 9.13 -21.93 -8.33
N GLU A 75 9.90 -22.34 -9.35
CA GLU A 75 10.29 -23.74 -9.55
C GLU A 75 11.10 -24.30 -8.37
N ASP A 76 11.97 -23.48 -7.78
CA ASP A 76 12.75 -23.85 -6.60
C ASP A 76 11.89 -23.98 -5.33
N ALA A 77 10.84 -23.17 -5.18
CA ALA A 77 9.91 -23.22 -4.06
C ALA A 77 8.77 -24.24 -4.25
N TYR A 78 8.51 -24.67 -5.49
CA TYR A 78 7.42 -25.57 -5.84
C TYR A 78 7.44 -26.90 -5.06
N PRO A 79 8.59 -27.56 -4.80
CA PRO A 79 8.64 -28.79 -4.01
C PRO A 79 8.16 -28.63 -2.56
N GLU A 80 8.32 -27.44 -1.97
CA GLU A 80 7.86 -27.15 -0.60
C GLU A 80 6.37 -26.75 -0.55
N LEU A 81 5.86 -26.17 -1.65
CA LEU A 81 4.46 -25.74 -1.80
C LEU A 81 3.55 -26.84 -2.37
N ALA A 82 4.13 -27.86 -3.00
CA ALA A 82 3.44 -29.03 -3.51
C ALA A 82 2.91 -29.89 -2.36
N THR A 83 1.82 -29.42 -1.75
CA THR A 83 0.94 -30.30 -0.99
C THR A 83 0.16 -31.14 -1.98
N ASP A 84 0.22 -32.46 -1.83
CA ASP A 84 -0.67 -33.34 -2.59
C ASP A 84 -2.12 -32.90 -2.32
N PRO A 85 -2.94 -32.65 -3.36
CA PRO A 85 -4.33 -32.30 -3.16
C PRO A 85 -5.03 -33.44 -2.41
N ILE A 86 -5.37 -33.18 -1.14
CA ILE A 86 -6.04 -34.15 -0.26
C ILE A 86 -7.56 -33.99 -0.38
N ASN A 87 -8.25 -35.10 -0.59
CA ASN A 87 -9.70 -35.18 -0.43
C ASN A 87 -10.04 -35.33 1.06
N ASP A 88 -10.48 -34.24 1.69
CA ASP A 88 -10.83 -34.17 3.10
C ASP A 88 -12.29 -34.55 3.42
N ASN A 89 -13.07 -34.94 2.41
CA ASN A 89 -14.48 -35.33 2.56
C ASN A 89 -14.72 -36.52 3.51
N GLY A 90 -13.67 -37.29 3.86
CA GLY A 90 -13.72 -38.37 4.84
C GLY A 90 -13.64 -37.92 6.31
N MET A 91 -13.25 -36.67 6.59
CA MET A 91 -13.07 -36.14 7.96
C MET A 91 -14.38 -35.67 8.62
N LEU A 92 -15.48 -35.69 7.88
CA LEU A 92 -16.80 -35.20 8.33
C LEU A 92 -17.75 -36.31 8.81
N THR A 93 -17.26 -37.46 9.28
CA THR A 93 -18.16 -38.47 9.88
C THR A 93 -18.76 -37.92 11.17
N PRO A 94 -20.10 -37.71 11.26
CA PRO A 94 -20.75 -37.41 12.53
C PRO A 94 -20.80 -38.71 13.35
N LEU A 95 -20.48 -38.59 14.65
CA LEU A 95 -20.64 -39.64 15.66
C LEU A 95 -22.11 -40.12 15.76
#